data_AF-A0A8T4KQR9-F1
#
_entry.id   AF-A0A8T4KQR9-F1
#
_cell.length_a   1.000
_cell.length_b   1.000
_cell.length_c   1.000
_cell.angle_alpha   90.00
_cell.angle_beta   90.00
_cell.angle_gamma   90.00
#
_symmetry.space_group_name_H-M   'P 1'
#
loop_
_entity.id
_entity.type
_entity.pdbx_description
1 polymer ?
#
loop_
_entity_poly.entity_id
_entity_poly.type
_entity_poly.pdbx_seq_one_letter_code
_entity_poly.pdbx_strand_id
1 'polypeptide(L)'
;MSEHFYLDTGMLEEYCRKIIIDERNKKRKQRGVSLLTHPEKIILMEKKIENLKEILKQGKANYFISLFGWAELVDHLNRKFSLNVTSEEIDTVGKCLGRELNLGILIQTKDIPLRPMHINWIIFYKLQLKDILHVICAKKVKLRIISTDKDFTDTINKTVYKDRILNYPSFLQEMALSL
;
A
#
# COMPACT_ATOMS: atom_id res chain seq x y z
N MET A 1 -15.16 17.01 4.92
CA MET A 1 -14.45 15.90 5.59
C MET A 1 -13.53 15.25 4.57
N SER A 2 -12.27 15.00 4.93
CA SER A 2 -11.34 14.24 4.08
C SER A 2 -11.69 12.75 4.16
N GLU A 3 -11.69 12.04 3.04
CA GLU A 3 -11.94 10.59 3.03
C GLU A 3 -10.67 9.83 3.45
N HIS A 4 -10.81 8.63 4.01
CA HIS A 4 -9.66 7.81 4.43
C HIS A 4 -9.76 6.40 3.86
N PHE A 5 -8.66 5.89 3.30
CA PHE A 5 -8.60 4.59 2.63
C PHE A 5 -7.37 3.79 3.05
N TYR A 6 -7.52 2.48 3.03
CA TYR A 6 -6.42 1.54 3.19
C TYR A 6 -5.99 1.03 1.82
N LEU A 7 -4.69 1.03 1.54
CA LEU A 7 -4.11 0.50 0.30
C LEU A 7 -3.47 -0.87 0.56
N ASP A 8 -3.82 -1.82 -0.29
CA ASP A 8 -3.07 -3.07 -0.44
C ASP A 8 -1.67 -2.79 -1.04
N THR A 9 -0.68 -3.57 -0.61
CA THR A 9 0.69 -3.58 -1.14
C THR A 9 0.74 -3.56 -2.67
N GLY A 10 -0.09 -4.37 -3.34
CA GLY A 10 -0.15 -4.48 -4.80
C GLY A 10 -0.48 -3.17 -5.52
N MET A 11 -1.14 -2.22 -4.85
CA MET A 11 -1.46 -0.90 -5.41
C MET A 11 -0.24 0.02 -5.55
N LEU A 12 0.83 -0.20 -4.77
CA LEU A 12 1.96 0.72 -4.67
C LEU A 12 3.23 0.20 -5.36
N GLU A 13 3.31 -1.09 -5.67
CA GLU A 13 4.51 -1.76 -6.20
C GLU A 13 5.12 -1.07 -7.43
N GLU A 14 4.32 -0.84 -8.47
CA GLU A 14 4.82 -0.21 -9.72
C GLU A 14 5.16 1.27 -9.50
N TYR A 15 4.46 1.96 -8.59
CA TYR A 15 4.75 3.34 -8.22
C TYR A 15 6.13 3.44 -7.55
N CYS A 16 6.36 2.60 -6.53
CA CYS A 16 7.63 2.55 -5.81
C CYS A 16 8.78 2.21 -6.74
N ARG A 17 8.57 1.23 -7.61
CA ARG A 17 9.54 0.85 -8.64
C ARG A 17 9.92 2.03 -9.52
N LYS A 18 8.96 2.83 -9.98
CA LYS A 18 9.24 4.03 -10.79
C LYS A 18 10.08 5.03 -10.02
N ILE A 19 9.72 5.35 -8.77
CA ILE A 19 10.47 6.31 -7.95
C ILE A 19 11.95 5.90 -7.84
N ILE A 20 12.22 4.62 -7.55
CA ILE A 20 13.59 4.10 -7.44
C ILE A 20 14.34 4.21 -8.77
N ILE A 21 13.71 3.79 -9.87
CA ILE A 21 14.34 3.85 -11.21
C ILE A 21 14.64 5.30 -11.60
N ASP A 22 13.72 6.23 -11.35
CA ASP A 22 13.87 7.65 -11.68
C ASP A 22 15.01 8.28 -10.88
N GLU A 23 15.08 8.02 -9.56
CA GLU A 23 16.16 8.52 -8.70
C GLU A 23 17.53 7.97 -9.11
N ARG A 24 17.62 6.66 -9.39
CA ARG A 24 18.86 6.07 -9.90
C ARG A 24 19.26 6.66 -11.26
N ASN A 25 18.31 6.83 -12.18
CA ASN A 25 18.56 7.43 -13.49
C ASN A 25 19.02 8.89 -13.39
N LYS A 26 18.46 9.67 -12.46
CA LYS A 26 18.91 11.03 -12.14
C LYS A 26 20.36 11.05 -11.69
N LYS A 27 20.74 10.16 -10.75
CA LYS A 27 22.13 9.99 -10.28
C LYS A 27 23.07 9.56 -11.42
N ARG A 28 22.63 8.68 -12.33
CA ARG A 28 23.43 8.23 -13.49
C ARG A 28 23.62 9.33 -14.53
N LYS A 29 22.57 10.11 -14.84
CA LYS A 29 22.64 11.25 -15.77
C LYS A 29 23.62 12.32 -15.29
N GLN A 30 23.65 12.60 -13.99
CA GLN A 30 24.64 13.51 -13.38
C GLN A 30 26.08 13.02 -13.54
N ARG A 31 26.28 11.71 -13.65
CA ARG A 31 27.59 11.07 -13.86
C ARG A 31 27.91 10.82 -15.34
N GLY A 32 27.07 11.26 -16.28
CA GLY A 32 27.23 10.99 -17.71
C GLY A 32 27.06 9.51 -18.11
N VAL A 33 26.39 8.71 -17.27
CA VAL A 33 26.20 7.26 -17.48
C VAL A 33 24.84 6.99 -18.12
N SER A 34 24.78 5.97 -18.98
CA SER A 34 23.54 5.48 -19.60
C SER A 34 22.46 5.10 -18.56
N LEU A 35 21.19 5.18 -18.96
CA LEU A 35 20.02 4.89 -18.12
C LEU A 35 19.89 3.39 -17.80
N LEU A 36 19.19 3.06 -16.71
CA LEU A 36 18.97 1.66 -16.26
C LEU A 36 17.91 0.91 -17.06
N THR A 37 17.00 1.62 -17.72
CA THR A 37 15.77 1.04 -18.28
C THR A 37 15.51 1.57 -19.68
N HIS A 38 15.11 0.70 -20.59
CA HIS A 38 14.69 1.08 -21.95
C HIS A 38 13.42 1.94 -21.92
N PRO A 39 13.28 2.93 -22.83
CA PRO A 39 12.14 3.85 -22.87
C PRO A 39 10.76 3.16 -22.87
N GLU A 40 10.61 2.06 -23.61
CA GLU A 40 9.34 1.33 -23.73
C GLU A 40 8.85 0.76 -22.39
N LYS A 41 9.77 0.26 -21.55
CA LYS A 41 9.43 -0.26 -20.22
C LYS A 41 9.04 0.88 -19.27
N ILE A 42 9.59 2.07 -19.46
CA ILE A 42 9.22 3.27 -18.68
C ILE A 42 7.81 3.71 -19.07
N ILE A 43 7.49 3.75 -20.37
CA ILE A 43 6.15 4.12 -20.88
C ILE A 43 5.07 3.17 -20.32
N LEU A 44 5.33 1.86 -20.31
CA LEU A 44 4.37 0.88 -19.75
C LEU A 44 4.13 1.10 -18.25
N MET A 45 5.19 1.41 -17.50
CA MET A 45 5.12 1.70 -16.07
C MET A 45 4.36 3.01 -15.79
N GLU A 46 4.58 4.04 -16.60
CA GLU A 46 3.83 5.31 -16.51
C GLU A 46 2.33 5.10 -16.76
N LYS A 47 1.97 4.30 -17.78
CA LYS A 47 0.56 3.98 -18.04
C LYS A 47 -0.10 3.26 -16.86
N LYS A 48 0.60 2.33 -16.20
CA LYS A 48 0.08 1.66 -14.99
C LYS A 48 -0.13 2.63 -13.83
N ILE A 49 0.80 3.57 -13.66
CA ILE A 49 0.74 4.58 -12.58
C ILE A 49 -0.36 5.60 -12.84
N GLU A 50 -0.57 6.04 -14.08
CA GLU A 50 -1.67 6.95 -14.40
C GLU A 50 -3.03 6.28 -14.15
N ASN A 51 -3.20 5.01 -14.51
CA ASN A 51 -4.40 4.25 -14.16
C ASN A 51 -4.58 4.12 -12.63
N LEU A 52 -3.50 3.88 -11.87
CA LEU A 52 -3.53 3.89 -10.41
C LEU A 52 -3.95 5.26 -9.87
N LYS A 53 -3.39 6.36 -10.38
CA LYS A 53 -3.80 7.72 -9.99
C LYS A 53 -5.25 7.99 -10.33
N GLU A 54 -5.79 7.42 -11.40
CA GLU A 54 -7.22 7.50 -11.73
C GLU A 54 -8.10 6.75 -10.73
N ILE A 55 -7.66 5.59 -10.24
CA ILE A 55 -8.32 4.89 -9.13
C ILE A 55 -8.23 5.73 -7.84
N LEU A 56 -7.12 6.45 -7.66
CA LEU A 56 -6.84 7.30 -6.49
C LEU A 56 -7.32 8.77 -6.67
N LYS A 57 -8.05 9.12 -7.73
CA LYS A 57 -8.41 10.51 -8.12
C LYS A 57 -9.46 11.20 -7.21
N GLN A 58 -9.52 10.85 -5.93
CA GLN A 58 -10.21 11.62 -4.92
C GLN A 58 -9.20 12.53 -4.22
N GLY A 59 -8.97 13.73 -4.78
CA GLY A 59 -7.97 14.72 -4.33
C GLY A 59 -8.17 15.32 -2.92
N LYS A 60 -8.88 14.64 -2.03
CA LYS A 60 -9.01 14.95 -0.59
C LYS A 60 -8.92 13.70 0.28
N ALA A 61 -8.42 12.59 -0.26
CA ALA A 61 -8.28 11.34 0.46
C ALA A 61 -6.93 11.27 1.20
N ASN A 62 -6.95 10.72 2.41
CA ASN A 62 -5.74 10.26 3.10
C ASN A 62 -5.64 8.74 2.88
N TYR A 63 -4.52 8.28 2.36
CA TYR A 63 -4.30 6.87 2.13
C TYR A 63 -3.41 6.31 3.22
N PHE A 64 -3.60 5.03 3.55
CA PHE A 64 -2.84 4.36 4.59
C PHE A 64 -2.41 2.98 4.14
N ILE A 65 -1.21 2.58 4.51
CA ILE A 65 -0.73 1.20 4.43
C ILE A 65 -0.33 0.74 5.84
N SER A 66 -0.42 -0.54 6.16
CA SER A 66 0.12 -1.02 7.45
C SER A 66 1.64 -1.09 7.40
N LEU A 67 2.30 -1.03 8.57
CA LEU A 67 3.74 -1.30 8.65
C LEU A 67 4.12 -2.66 8.05
N PHE A 68 3.26 -3.67 8.23
CA PHE A 68 3.42 -4.98 7.59
C PHE A 68 3.33 -4.89 6.07
N GLY A 69 2.32 -4.19 5.53
CA GLY A 69 2.22 -3.97 4.08
C GLY A 69 3.38 -3.15 3.52
N TRP A 70 3.91 -2.21 4.29
CA TRP A 70 5.13 -1.50 3.93
C TRP A 70 6.34 -2.45 3.85
N ALA A 71 6.50 -3.35 4.80
CA ALA A 71 7.55 -4.37 4.75
C ALA A 71 7.38 -5.34 3.58
N GLU A 72 6.15 -5.78 3.30
CA GLU A 72 5.83 -6.62 2.13
C GLU A 72 6.16 -5.90 0.81
N LEU A 73 5.86 -4.60 0.73
CA LEU A 73 6.20 -3.77 -0.43
C LEU A 73 7.71 -3.75 -0.68
N VAL A 74 8.52 -3.60 0.39
CA VAL A 74 9.98 -3.67 0.28
C VAL A 74 10.44 -5.07 -0.18
N ASP A 75 9.85 -6.14 0.37
CA ASP A 75 10.17 -7.51 -0.06
C ASP A 75 9.81 -7.74 -1.54
N HIS A 76 8.66 -7.25 -2.00
CA HIS A 76 8.24 -7.32 -3.40
C HIS A 76 9.20 -6.54 -4.31
N LEU A 77 9.63 -5.33 -3.92
CA LEU A 77 10.63 -4.57 -4.68
C LEU A 77 11.95 -5.33 -4.84
N ASN A 78 12.38 -6.04 -3.79
CA ASN A 78 13.60 -6.83 -3.82
C ASN A 78 13.46 -8.14 -4.59
N ARG A 79 12.41 -8.92 -4.32
CA ARG A 79 12.26 -10.27 -4.89
C ARG A 79 11.63 -10.25 -6.27
N LYS A 80 10.48 -9.59 -6.41
CA LYS A 80 9.70 -9.57 -7.66
C LYS A 80 10.38 -8.72 -8.74
N PHE A 81 10.99 -7.60 -8.35
CA PHE A 81 11.63 -6.68 -9.29
C PHE A 81 13.16 -6.72 -9.27
N SER A 82 13.77 -7.53 -8.39
CA SER A 82 15.23 -7.70 -8.32
C SER A 82 15.98 -6.37 -8.15
N LEU A 83 15.40 -5.42 -7.41
CA LEU A 83 15.93 -4.06 -7.34
C LEU A 83 17.08 -3.89 -6.33
N ASN A 84 17.19 -4.79 -5.34
CA ASN A 84 18.12 -4.67 -4.21
C ASN A 84 18.08 -3.26 -3.61
N VAL A 85 16.90 -2.88 -3.12
CA VAL A 85 16.59 -1.52 -2.66
C VAL A 85 17.34 -1.22 -1.37
N THR A 86 17.99 -0.06 -1.33
CA THR A 86 18.72 0.41 -0.15
C THR A 86 17.80 1.15 0.83
N SER A 87 18.26 1.34 2.08
CA SER A 87 17.50 2.12 3.07
C SER A 87 17.25 3.56 2.64
N GLU A 88 18.22 4.21 1.97
CA GLU A 88 18.07 5.57 1.41
C GLU A 88 16.97 5.63 0.35
N GLU A 89 16.89 4.59 -0.50
CA GLU A 89 15.84 4.49 -1.52
C GLU A 89 14.47 4.24 -0.90
N ILE A 90 14.39 3.45 0.16
CA ILE A 90 13.14 3.27 0.92
C ILE A 90 12.67 4.57 1.57
N ASP A 91 13.56 5.35 2.17
CA ASP A 91 13.24 6.67 2.73
C ASP A 91 12.73 7.63 1.63
N THR A 92 13.39 7.61 0.47
CA THR A 92 12.98 8.42 -0.68
C THR A 92 11.59 8.04 -1.18
N VAL A 93 11.32 6.73 -1.31
CA VAL A 93 9.99 6.23 -1.68
C VAL A 93 8.94 6.66 -0.66
N GLY A 94 9.21 6.53 0.64
CA GLY A 94 8.31 6.97 1.71
C GLY A 94 7.94 8.44 1.61
N LYS A 95 8.93 9.32 1.44
CA LYS A 95 8.72 10.77 1.27
C LYS A 95 7.93 11.11 0.01
N CYS A 96 8.25 10.46 -1.10
CA CYS A 96 7.53 10.67 -2.37
C CYS A 96 6.06 10.27 -2.25
N LEU A 97 5.76 9.08 -1.72
CA LEU A 97 4.38 8.61 -1.56
C LEU A 97 3.62 9.44 -0.53
N GLY A 98 4.26 9.83 0.58
CA GLY A 98 3.68 10.73 1.57
C GLY A 98 3.26 12.06 0.95
N ARG A 99 4.08 12.65 0.08
CA ARG A 99 3.76 13.92 -0.59
C ARG A 99 2.74 13.77 -1.73
N GLU A 100 2.90 12.77 -2.58
CA GLU A 100 2.10 12.64 -3.82
C GLU A 100 0.74 12.01 -3.57
N LEU A 101 0.66 11.07 -2.64
CA LEU A 101 -0.58 10.37 -2.30
C LEU A 101 -1.10 10.74 -0.93
N ASN A 102 -0.44 11.61 -0.14
CA ASN A 102 -0.84 11.83 1.26
C ASN A 102 -0.93 10.48 2.02
N LEU A 103 0.06 9.61 1.77
CA LEU A 103 0.14 8.25 2.30
C LEU A 103 0.74 8.25 3.71
N GLY A 104 -0.01 7.71 4.67
CA GLY A 104 0.48 7.40 6.01
C GLY A 104 0.79 5.92 6.21
N ILE A 105 1.63 5.60 7.20
CA ILE A 105 1.90 4.23 7.63
C ILE A 105 1.22 3.98 8.98
N LEU A 106 0.37 2.95 9.05
CA LEU A 106 -0.27 2.51 10.28
C LEU A 106 0.72 1.63 11.07
N ILE A 107 1.27 2.20 12.14
CA ILE A 107 2.21 1.51 13.03
C ILE A 107 1.42 0.75 14.09
N GLN A 108 1.31 -0.58 13.94
CA GLN A 108 0.67 -1.39 14.96
C GLN A 108 1.62 -1.67 16.12
N THR A 109 1.25 -1.14 17.29
CA THR A 109 2.03 -1.27 18.55
C THR A 109 1.61 -2.47 19.39
N LYS A 110 0.58 -3.22 18.97
CA LYS A 110 0.08 -4.42 19.66
C LYS A 110 -0.22 -5.51 18.65
N ASP A 111 0.07 -6.75 19.02
CA ASP A 111 -0.23 -7.93 18.21
C ASP A 111 -1.71 -7.95 17.80
N ILE A 112 -1.98 -8.41 16.58
CA ILE A 112 -3.34 -8.69 16.12
C ILE A 112 -3.66 -10.13 16.52
N PRO A 113 -4.48 -10.38 17.56
CA PRO A 113 -4.90 -11.73 17.86
C PRO A 113 -5.80 -12.26 16.74
N LEU A 114 -5.40 -13.36 16.12
CA LEU A 114 -6.26 -14.11 15.22
C LEU A 114 -7.37 -14.79 16.04
N ARG A 115 -8.63 -14.51 15.69
CA ARG A 115 -9.81 -15.12 16.31
C ARG A 115 -10.28 -16.29 15.44
N PRO A 116 -11.02 -17.28 15.99
CA PRO A 116 -11.58 -18.37 15.20
C PRO A 116 -12.40 -17.90 13.97
N MET A 117 -13.08 -16.75 14.07
CA MET A 117 -13.79 -16.17 12.91
C MET A 117 -12.88 -15.80 11.73
N HIS A 118 -11.60 -15.47 11.97
CA HIS A 118 -10.65 -15.18 10.91
C HIS A 118 -10.20 -16.46 10.19
N ILE A 119 -10.19 -17.59 10.89
CA ILE A 119 -9.93 -18.91 10.29
C ILE A 119 -11.05 -19.26 9.31
N ASN A 120 -12.31 -18.95 9.65
CA ASN A 120 -13.44 -19.11 8.73
C ASN A 120 -13.24 -18.30 7.44
N TRP A 121 -12.55 -17.15 7.50
CA TRP A 121 -12.27 -16.38 6.28
C TRP A 121 -11.23 -17.06 5.38
N ILE A 122 -10.26 -17.78 5.94
CA ILE A 122 -9.34 -18.61 5.15
C ILE A 122 -10.13 -19.73 4.47
N ILE A 123 -10.97 -20.43 5.22
CA ILE A 123 -11.65 -21.64 4.75
C ILE A 123 -12.73 -21.32 3.72
N PHE A 124 -13.63 -20.37 4.03
CA PHE A 124 -14.82 -20.11 3.21
C PHE A 124 -14.59 -19.05 2.14
N TYR A 125 -13.68 -18.11 2.38
CA TYR A 125 -13.43 -17.00 1.47
C TYR A 125 -12.06 -17.08 0.78
N LYS A 126 -11.32 -18.16 1.00
CA LYS A 126 -9.99 -18.42 0.40
C LYS A 126 -9.00 -17.27 0.60
N LEU A 127 -9.18 -16.49 1.68
CA LEU A 127 -8.28 -15.39 1.98
C LEU A 127 -6.94 -15.93 2.50
N GLN A 128 -5.84 -15.34 2.05
CA GLN A 128 -4.54 -15.66 2.61
C GLN A 128 -4.38 -15.00 3.98
N LEU A 129 -3.49 -15.53 4.81
CA LEU A 129 -3.24 -14.98 6.14
C LEU A 129 -2.85 -13.50 6.08
N LYS A 130 -2.05 -13.11 5.08
CA LYS A 130 -1.66 -11.72 4.85
C LYS A 130 -2.87 -10.83 4.56
N ASP A 131 -3.78 -11.27 3.69
CA ASP A 131 -5.00 -10.54 3.33
C ASP A 131 -5.87 -10.29 4.57
N ILE A 132 -5.95 -11.28 5.45
CA ILE A 132 -6.65 -11.17 6.74
C ILE A 132 -6.00 -10.12 7.63
N LEU A 133 -4.67 -10.06 7.70
CA LEU A 133 -3.98 -9.03 8.47
C LEU A 133 -4.29 -7.63 7.91
N HIS A 134 -4.23 -7.43 6.60
CA HIS A 134 -4.61 -6.16 5.95
C HIS A 134 -6.05 -5.78 6.30
N VAL A 135 -6.98 -6.74 6.26
CA VAL A 135 -8.39 -6.54 6.61
C VAL A 135 -8.59 -6.17 8.06
N ILE A 136 -7.91 -6.86 8.99
CA ILE A 136 -8.02 -6.53 10.42
C ILE A 136 -7.43 -5.15 10.69
N CYS A 137 -6.30 -4.80 10.05
CA CYS A 137 -5.71 -3.46 10.12
C CYS A 137 -6.74 -2.40 9.71
N ALA A 138 -7.27 -2.52 8.49
CA ALA A 138 -8.21 -1.57 7.93
C ALA A 138 -9.50 -1.47 8.74
N LYS A 139 -10.08 -2.62 9.15
CA LYS A 139 -11.32 -2.68 9.93
C LYS A 139 -11.16 -2.03 11.31
N LYS A 140 -10.03 -2.23 11.99
CA LYS A 140 -9.77 -1.64 13.32
C LYS A 140 -9.80 -0.11 13.30
N VAL A 141 -9.34 0.50 12.21
CA VAL A 141 -9.34 1.96 12.01
C VAL A 141 -10.46 2.45 11.07
N LYS A 142 -11.44 1.60 10.77
CA LYS A 142 -12.60 1.91 9.93
C LYS A 142 -12.24 2.48 8.54
N LEU A 143 -11.12 2.05 7.97
CA LEU A 143 -10.72 2.41 6.62
C LEU A 143 -11.37 1.48 5.61
N ARG A 144 -11.74 2.01 4.44
CA ARG A 144 -12.15 1.22 3.27
C ARG A 144 -10.91 0.73 2.53
N ILE A 145 -10.84 -0.57 2.23
CA ILE A 145 -9.72 -1.14 1.49
C ILE A 145 -9.89 -0.89 -0.01
N ILE A 146 -8.79 -0.48 -0.65
CA ILE A 146 -8.63 -0.43 -2.11
C ILE A 146 -7.50 -1.40 -2.46
N SER A 147 -7.78 -2.34 -3.36
CA SER A 147 -6.81 -3.32 -3.85
C SER A 147 -6.92 -3.49 -5.36
N THR A 148 -5.83 -3.95 -5.97
CA THR A 148 -5.82 -4.39 -7.37
C THR A 148 -6.56 -5.71 -7.57
N ASP A 149 -6.71 -6.50 -6.50
CA ASP A 149 -7.49 -7.74 -6.50
C ASP A 149 -8.98 -7.41 -6.29
N LYS A 150 -9.73 -7.51 -7.40
CA LYS A 150 -11.18 -7.26 -7.39
C LYS A 150 -11.94 -8.29 -6.59
N ASP A 151 -11.53 -9.56 -6.63
CA ASP A 151 -12.22 -10.65 -5.92
C ASP A 151 -12.03 -10.50 -4.41
N PHE A 152 -10.82 -10.11 -3.99
CA PHE A 152 -10.55 -9.73 -2.61
C PHE A 152 -11.41 -8.54 -2.18
N THR A 153 -11.40 -7.44 -2.94
CA THR A 153 -12.16 -6.23 -2.61
C THR A 153 -13.67 -6.52 -2.50
N ASP A 154 -14.22 -7.29 -3.44
CA ASP A 154 -15.63 -7.69 -3.44
C ASP A 154 -15.99 -8.56 -2.25
N THR A 155 -15.14 -9.55 -1.95
CA THR A 155 -15.33 -10.46 -0.82
C THR A 155 -15.39 -9.68 0.49
N ILE A 156 -14.44 -8.79 0.72
CA ILE A 156 -14.36 -7.98 1.94
C ILE A 156 -15.55 -7.03 2.08
N ASN A 157 -15.95 -6.35 0.99
CA ASN A 157 -17.10 -5.44 1.01
C ASN A 157 -18.44 -6.17 1.20
N LYS A 158 -18.60 -7.36 0.61
CA LYS A 158 -19.85 -8.13 0.69
C LYS A 158 -19.99 -8.90 1.99
N THR A 159 -18.89 -9.24 2.68
CA THR A 159 -18.91 -10.11 3.86
C THR A 159 -18.42 -9.38 5.11
N VAL A 160 -17.15 -8.97 5.14
CA VAL A 160 -16.47 -8.47 6.35
C VAL A 160 -16.96 -7.10 6.81
N TYR A 161 -17.31 -6.20 5.88
CA TYR A 161 -17.85 -4.87 6.21
C TYR A 161 -19.36 -4.84 6.42
N LYS A 162 -20.10 -5.91 6.09
CA LYS A 162 -21.52 -6.03 6.43
C LYS A 162 -21.76 -6.41 7.90
N ASP A 163 -20.76 -7.02 8.55
CA ASP A 163 -20.79 -7.27 9.99
C ASP A 163 -20.65 -5.95 10.78
N ARG A 164 -21.67 -5.62 11.58
CA ARG A 164 -21.86 -4.35 12.33
C ARG A 164 -20.54 -3.69 12.78
N ILE A 165 -20.42 -2.40 12.46
CA ILE A 165 -19.32 -1.52 12.84
C ILE A 165 -19.13 -1.53 14.36
N LEU A 166 -18.00 -2.07 14.85
CA LEU A 166 -17.55 -1.81 16.21
C LEU A 166 -17.12 -0.33 16.30
N ASN A 167 -17.86 0.46 17.07
CA ASN A 167 -17.57 1.87 17.27
C ASN A 167 -16.37 2.05 18.20
N TYR A 168 -15.22 2.40 17.63
CA TYR A 168 -14.08 2.93 18.37
C TYR A 168 -13.79 4.37 17.88
N PRO A 169 -14.27 5.40 18.59
CA PRO A 169 -14.20 6.79 18.13
C PRO A 169 -12.84 7.50 18.29
N SER A 170 -11.87 7.00 19.06
CA SER A 170 -10.74 7.84 19.53
C SER A 170 -9.34 7.49 19.02
N PHE A 171 -9.16 6.50 18.13
CA PHE A 171 -7.82 5.94 17.83
C PHE A 171 -7.11 6.55 16.61
N LEU A 172 -7.85 7.10 15.64
CA LEU A 172 -7.24 7.76 14.46
C LEU A 172 -6.40 8.99 14.83
N GLN A 173 -6.67 9.62 15.98
CA GLN A 173 -5.85 10.71 16.52
C GLN A 173 -4.54 10.22 17.18
N GLU A 174 -4.47 8.97 17.63
CA GLU A 174 -3.30 8.42 18.33
C GLU A 174 -2.29 7.73 17.40
N MET A 175 -2.71 7.31 16.19
CA MET A 175 -1.87 6.50 15.29
C MET A 175 -1.20 7.24 14.13
N ALA A 176 -1.61 8.46 13.83
CA ALA A 176 -1.02 9.26 12.77
C ALA A 176 0.29 9.91 13.26
N LEU A 177 1.33 9.10 13.44
CA LEU A 177 2.69 9.63 13.42
C LEU A 177 2.98 10.01 11.97
N SER A 178 2.88 11.31 11.68
CA SER A 178 3.49 11.88 10.48
C SER A 178 4.96 11.46 10.46
N LEU A 179 5.42 10.97 9.31
CA LEU A 179 6.84 11.04 8.98
C LEU A 179 7.27 12.52 8.93
#